data_AF-U3B119-F1
#
_entry.id   AF-U3B119-F1
#
_cell.length_a   1.000
_cell.length_b   1.000
_cell.length_c   1.000
_cell.angle_alpha   90.00
_cell.angle_beta   90.00
_cell.angle_gamma   90.00
#
_symmetry.space_group_name_H-M   'P 1'
#
loop_
_entity.id
_entity.type
_entity.pdbx_description
1 polymer ?
#
loop_
_entity_poly.entity_id
_entity_poly.type
_entity_poly.pdbx_seq_one_letter_code
_entity_poly.pdbx_strand_id
1 'polypeptide(L)'
;MMKTLEEYPLSQQSDASVPRIAMLSTGEEVLFGDIVDTNASWLSSYLFEHGFQMTTRTTVGDSLQAISHSLSALALEHDIVIVNGGLGPTSDDMTAEAAAHCAGVGLELHDEWVERIKQMFAQWQRPMPESNIKQAMLPKGSTLLDNPRGTACGFRCEINGALCYFTPGVPHEFKSMVNQQIVPDMLARFNGVEQKQIHRIYTFGLSESGIANQIELLDRPAKVTMGYRSALPFIEVKVFYSELDPQVEQFLHRVEHDLQANIVSINMDIRDKTLALLKQRQCHLNIFDHSTHGYLHQWLAKAATAQQVVVNSVNVAHRASEAPNQDSQQMLEQRYSQYSFERVGGHGLLILDMPSGGVQITLEDQCNILSQTIDFKRDYSQKARSVVISAIAIDMLRRHLESKERFANYGNVTRVASSIKKL
;
A
#
# COMPACT_ATOMS: atom_id res chain seq x y z
N MET A 1 -29.65 -32.72 -49.78
CA MET A 1 -30.17 -33.84 -48.97
C MET A 1 -29.37 -33.84 -47.68
N MET A 2 -30.07 -33.59 -46.56
CA MET A 2 -29.51 -33.37 -45.22
C MET A 2 -28.56 -34.50 -44.78
N LYS A 3 -27.44 -34.14 -44.15
CA LYS A 3 -26.78 -35.01 -43.18
C LYS A 3 -26.68 -34.28 -41.85
N THR A 4 -27.27 -34.96 -40.88
CA THR A 4 -27.47 -34.72 -39.46
C THR A 4 -26.24 -34.21 -38.72
N LEU A 5 -26.47 -33.25 -37.84
CA LEU A 5 -25.57 -32.86 -36.75
C LEU A 5 -25.53 -34.02 -35.74
N GLU A 6 -24.38 -34.68 -35.62
CA GLU A 6 -24.11 -35.61 -34.52
C GLU A 6 -23.72 -34.79 -33.27
N GLU A 7 -24.48 -35.02 -32.20
CA GLU A 7 -24.24 -34.54 -30.85
C GLU A 7 -22.88 -35.04 -30.36
N TYR A 8 -21.96 -34.12 -30.06
CA TYR A 8 -20.75 -34.42 -29.31
C TYR A 8 -21.09 -34.38 -27.80
N PRO A 9 -20.71 -35.40 -27.02
CA PRO A 9 -21.01 -35.46 -25.60
C PRO A 9 -20.22 -34.37 -24.85
N LEU A 10 -20.92 -33.66 -23.96
CA LEU A 10 -20.34 -32.76 -22.96
C LEU A 10 -19.34 -33.54 -22.09
N SER A 11 -18.06 -33.46 -22.43
CA SER A 11 -16.99 -33.97 -21.59
C SER A 11 -16.84 -33.06 -20.37
N GLN A 12 -17.25 -33.57 -19.21
CA GLN A 12 -16.85 -33.07 -17.90
C GLN A 12 -15.33 -33.22 -17.72
N GLN A 13 -14.60 -32.16 -18.04
CA GLN A 13 -13.24 -31.92 -17.56
C GLN A 13 -13.14 -30.43 -17.27
N SER A 14 -13.37 -30.05 -16.01
CA SER A 14 -13.06 -28.69 -15.54
C SER A 14 -11.54 -28.55 -15.47
N ASP A 15 -10.94 -28.12 -16.57
CA ASP A 15 -9.62 -27.53 -16.54
C ASP A 15 -9.74 -26.29 -15.62
N ALA A 16 -9.20 -26.37 -14.41
CA ALA A 16 -9.41 -25.34 -13.38
C ALA A 16 -8.56 -24.11 -13.73
N SER A 17 -9.03 -23.34 -14.70
CA SER A 17 -8.42 -22.07 -15.08
C SER A 17 -8.57 -21.09 -13.92
N VAL A 18 -7.48 -20.40 -13.58
CA VAL A 18 -7.48 -19.28 -12.64
C VAL A 18 -8.61 -18.31 -13.01
N PRO A 19 -9.50 -17.92 -12.08
CA PRO A 19 -10.66 -17.10 -12.42
C PRO A 19 -10.22 -15.71 -12.91
N ARG A 20 -10.90 -15.21 -13.94
CA ARG A 20 -10.80 -13.82 -14.38
C ARG A 20 -11.61 -12.95 -13.41
N ILE A 21 -10.96 -11.96 -12.82
CA ILE A 21 -11.55 -11.13 -11.77
C ILE A 21 -11.58 -9.68 -12.23
N ALA A 22 -12.75 -9.06 -12.11
CA ALA A 22 -12.92 -7.63 -12.30
C ALA A 22 -13.38 -6.92 -11.02
N MET A 23 -13.11 -5.62 -10.96
CA MET A 23 -13.72 -4.73 -9.98
C MET A 23 -14.45 -3.59 -10.66
N LEU A 24 -15.65 -3.28 -10.15
CA LEU A 24 -16.43 -2.11 -10.50
C LEU A 24 -16.53 -1.19 -9.27
N SER A 25 -15.86 -0.04 -9.32
CA SER A 25 -16.01 1.01 -8.31
C SER A 25 -17.15 1.95 -8.72
N THR A 26 -18.05 2.27 -7.80
CA THR A 26 -19.11 3.25 -8.03
C THR A 26 -18.90 4.46 -7.12
N GLY A 27 -19.23 5.65 -7.63
CA GLY A 27 -19.13 6.92 -6.89
C GLY A 27 -18.71 8.05 -7.81
N GLU A 28 -19.50 9.12 -7.87
CA GLU A 28 -19.14 10.35 -8.60
C GLU A 28 -17.81 10.94 -8.10
N GLU A 29 -17.56 10.92 -6.80
CA GLU A 29 -16.34 11.45 -6.19
C GLU A 29 -15.08 10.67 -6.61
N VAL A 30 -15.24 9.37 -6.89
CA VAL A 30 -14.15 8.53 -7.41
C VAL A 30 -13.96 8.78 -8.90
N LEU A 31 -15.07 8.90 -9.64
CA LEU A 31 -15.05 9.15 -11.09
C LEU A 31 -14.44 10.52 -11.43
N PHE A 32 -14.79 11.57 -10.68
CA PHE A 32 -14.26 12.92 -10.86
C PHE A 32 -12.86 13.10 -10.29
N GLY A 33 -12.39 12.15 -9.47
CA GLY A 33 -11.06 12.18 -8.88
C GLY A 33 -10.94 13.07 -7.64
N ASP A 34 -12.07 13.41 -7.00
CA ASP A 34 -12.10 14.09 -5.70
C ASP A 34 -11.44 13.23 -4.62
N ILE A 35 -11.60 11.91 -4.74
CA ILE A 35 -10.86 10.93 -3.95
C ILE A 35 -10.15 9.91 -4.83
N VAL A 36 -9.02 9.40 -4.34
CA VAL A 36 -8.32 8.28 -4.97
C VAL A 36 -9.01 6.98 -4.60
N ASP A 37 -9.28 6.12 -5.58
CA ASP A 37 -9.77 4.76 -5.38
C ASP A 37 -8.72 3.85 -4.71
N THR A 38 -8.57 4.03 -3.40
CA THR A 38 -7.63 3.26 -2.58
C THR A 38 -8.15 1.84 -2.29
N ASN A 39 -9.47 1.62 -2.35
CA ASN A 39 -10.08 0.31 -2.13
C ASN A 39 -9.65 -0.66 -3.23
N ALA A 40 -9.76 -0.24 -4.48
CA ALA A 40 -9.40 -1.10 -5.59
C ALA A 40 -7.89 -1.34 -5.71
N SER A 41 -7.07 -0.33 -5.40
CA SER A 41 -5.61 -0.50 -5.29
C SER A 41 -5.24 -1.52 -4.20
N TRP A 42 -5.91 -1.47 -3.06
CA TRP A 42 -5.75 -2.43 -1.98
C TRP A 42 -6.23 -3.83 -2.40
N LEU A 43 -7.41 -3.94 -3.03
CA LEU A 43 -7.97 -5.21 -3.47
C LEU A 43 -7.06 -5.91 -4.49
N SER A 44 -6.53 -5.19 -5.49
CA SER A 44 -5.55 -5.76 -6.45
C SER A 44 -4.39 -6.42 -5.72
N SER A 45 -3.82 -5.71 -4.74
CA SER A 45 -2.64 -6.17 -4.01
C SER A 45 -2.99 -7.37 -3.13
N TYR A 46 -4.13 -7.30 -2.45
CA TYR A 46 -4.61 -8.33 -1.54
C TYR A 46 -5.00 -9.61 -2.26
N LEU A 47 -5.72 -9.53 -3.38
CA LEU A 47 -6.04 -10.68 -4.21
C LEU A 47 -4.77 -11.35 -4.74
N PHE A 48 -3.81 -10.56 -5.19
CA PHE A 48 -2.55 -11.09 -5.72
C PHE A 48 -1.72 -11.82 -4.67
N GLU A 49 -1.75 -11.33 -3.42
CA GLU A 49 -1.20 -12.03 -2.25
C GLU A 49 -1.89 -13.37 -1.93
N HIS A 50 -3.12 -13.58 -2.40
CA HIS A 50 -3.89 -14.82 -2.24
C HIS A 50 -3.93 -15.66 -3.52
N GLY A 51 -3.05 -15.38 -4.49
CA GLY A 51 -2.94 -16.13 -5.75
C GLY A 51 -3.95 -15.72 -6.84
N PHE A 52 -4.83 -14.76 -6.55
CA PHE A 52 -5.83 -14.25 -7.48
C PHE A 52 -5.30 -13.03 -8.26
N GLN A 53 -5.47 -13.01 -9.58
CA GLN A 53 -5.07 -11.87 -10.40
C GLN A 53 -6.31 -11.11 -10.87
N MET A 54 -6.46 -9.87 -10.39
CA MET A 54 -7.45 -8.96 -10.96
C MET A 54 -6.98 -8.49 -12.33
N THR A 55 -7.82 -8.70 -13.35
CA THR A 55 -7.52 -8.41 -14.76
C THR A 55 -8.11 -7.08 -15.22
N THR A 56 -9.24 -6.67 -14.64
CA THR A 56 -9.98 -5.48 -15.09
C THR A 56 -10.45 -4.63 -13.91
N ARG A 57 -10.38 -3.31 -14.08
CA ARG A 57 -10.97 -2.33 -13.17
C ARG A 57 -11.77 -1.31 -13.96
N THR A 58 -12.97 -0.99 -13.49
CA THR A 58 -13.84 0.03 -14.08
C THR A 58 -14.38 0.92 -12.96
N THR A 59 -14.52 2.21 -13.24
CA THR A 59 -15.14 3.19 -12.34
C THR A 59 -16.28 3.88 -13.07
N VAL A 60 -17.43 3.99 -12.42
CA VAL A 60 -18.63 4.67 -12.95
C VAL A 60 -19.24 5.58 -11.88
N GLY A 61 -20.01 6.57 -12.32
CA GLY A 61 -20.79 7.43 -11.42
C GLY A 61 -22.09 6.76 -10.95
N ASP A 62 -22.81 7.46 -10.09
CA ASP A 62 -23.99 6.96 -9.38
C ASP A 62 -25.28 7.02 -10.22
N SER A 63 -25.24 6.33 -11.36
CA SER A 63 -26.38 6.17 -12.26
C SER A 63 -26.72 4.71 -12.43
N LEU A 64 -27.99 4.36 -12.21
CA LEU A 64 -28.52 3.01 -12.42
C LEU A 64 -28.13 2.46 -13.80
N GLN A 65 -28.22 3.29 -14.85
CA GLN A 65 -27.88 2.88 -16.21
C GLN A 65 -26.39 2.59 -16.37
N ALA A 66 -25.53 3.47 -15.84
CA ALA A 66 -24.08 3.31 -15.95
C ALA A 66 -23.60 2.07 -15.18
N ILE A 67 -24.07 1.91 -13.94
CA ILE A 67 -23.75 0.75 -13.09
C ILE A 67 -24.25 -0.53 -13.76
N SER A 68 -25.51 -0.59 -14.20
CA SER A 68 -26.08 -1.79 -14.82
C SER A 68 -25.34 -2.19 -16.11
N HIS A 69 -25.00 -1.21 -16.96
CA HIS A 69 -24.29 -1.48 -18.20
C HIS A 69 -22.89 -2.04 -17.94
N SER A 70 -22.11 -1.38 -17.09
CA SER A 70 -20.76 -1.83 -16.76
C SER A 70 -20.75 -3.14 -15.99
N LEU A 71 -21.67 -3.34 -15.04
CA LEU A 71 -21.82 -4.60 -14.32
C LEU A 71 -22.13 -5.77 -15.27
N SER A 72 -23.11 -5.59 -16.16
CA SER A 72 -23.49 -6.61 -17.13
C SER A 72 -22.33 -6.97 -18.08
N ALA A 73 -21.62 -5.96 -18.59
CA ALA A 73 -20.45 -6.16 -19.46
C ALA A 73 -19.31 -6.90 -18.74
N LEU A 74 -18.96 -6.47 -17.53
CA LEU A 74 -17.92 -7.15 -16.75
C LEU A 74 -18.30 -8.59 -16.43
N ALA A 75 -19.56 -8.84 -16.06
CA ALA A 75 -20.07 -10.16 -15.73
C ALA A 75 -20.15 -11.12 -16.94
N LEU A 76 -20.18 -10.61 -18.17
CA LEU A 76 -20.06 -11.45 -19.38
C LEU A 76 -18.62 -11.89 -19.65
N GLU A 77 -17.64 -11.09 -19.22
CA GLU A 77 -16.22 -11.26 -19.55
C GLU A 77 -15.39 -11.82 -18.40
N HIS A 78 -15.93 -11.95 -17.19
CA HIS A 78 -15.20 -12.34 -15.99
C HIS A 78 -15.97 -13.37 -15.20
N ASP A 79 -15.25 -14.22 -14.48
CA ASP A 79 -15.85 -15.26 -13.65
C ASP A 79 -16.28 -14.70 -12.28
N ILE A 80 -15.62 -13.61 -11.85
CA ILE A 80 -15.89 -12.91 -10.60
C ILE A 80 -15.88 -11.39 -10.83
N VAL A 81 -16.90 -10.71 -10.30
CA VAL A 81 -16.97 -9.24 -10.28
C VAL A 81 -17.14 -8.74 -8.84
N ILE A 82 -16.26 -7.87 -8.38
CA ILE A 82 -16.38 -7.22 -7.07
C ILE A 82 -16.85 -5.79 -7.30
N VAL A 83 -18.05 -5.46 -6.83
CA VAL A 83 -18.64 -4.13 -6.91
C VAL A 83 -18.47 -3.44 -5.56
N ASN A 84 -17.91 -2.24 -5.57
CA ASN A 84 -17.63 -1.47 -4.36
C ASN A 84 -18.22 -0.06 -4.45
N GLY A 85 -19.10 0.27 -3.49
CA GLY A 85 -19.80 1.55 -3.44
C GLY A 85 -21.30 1.43 -3.70
N GLY A 86 -22.04 2.51 -3.42
CA GLY A 86 -23.46 2.65 -3.77
C GLY A 86 -24.44 1.77 -2.97
N LEU A 87 -24.08 1.34 -1.75
CA LEU A 87 -24.93 0.56 -0.82
C LEU A 87 -25.38 1.36 0.42
N GLY A 88 -25.16 2.66 0.42
CA GLY A 88 -25.63 3.55 1.47
C GLY A 88 -27.16 3.73 1.45
N PRO A 89 -27.67 4.58 2.36
CA PRO A 89 -29.10 4.84 2.49
C PRO A 89 -29.60 5.97 1.56
N THR A 90 -28.74 6.62 0.76
CA THR A 90 -29.12 7.82 0.00
C THR A 90 -29.71 7.48 -1.37
N SER A 91 -30.26 8.49 -2.05
CA SER A 91 -30.99 8.30 -3.31
C SER A 91 -30.09 8.01 -4.52
N ASP A 92 -28.81 8.35 -4.42
CA ASP A 92 -27.73 8.07 -5.36
C ASP A 92 -27.13 6.66 -5.19
N ASP A 93 -27.31 6.02 -4.03
CA ASP A 93 -26.88 4.63 -3.81
C ASP A 93 -27.72 3.63 -4.63
N MET A 94 -27.37 3.40 -5.89
CA MET A 94 -28.17 2.62 -6.85
C MET A 94 -27.63 1.20 -7.11
N THR A 95 -26.61 0.75 -6.36
CA THR A 95 -25.88 -0.49 -6.67
C THR A 95 -26.76 -1.74 -6.47
N ALA A 96 -27.60 -1.78 -5.44
CA ALA A 96 -28.50 -2.92 -5.20
C ALA A 96 -29.58 -3.02 -6.28
N GLU A 97 -30.16 -1.88 -6.68
CA GLU A 97 -31.11 -1.76 -7.77
C GLU A 97 -30.51 -2.19 -9.11
N ALA A 98 -29.28 -1.77 -9.39
CA ALA A 98 -28.55 -2.17 -10.60
C ALA A 98 -28.29 -3.68 -10.64
N ALA A 99 -27.88 -4.26 -9.50
CA ALA A 99 -27.68 -5.70 -9.38
C ALA A 99 -28.97 -6.48 -9.63
N ALA A 100 -30.10 -6.05 -9.03
CA ALA A 100 -31.41 -6.66 -9.23
C ALA A 100 -31.86 -6.58 -10.70
N HIS A 101 -31.68 -5.42 -11.32
CA HIS A 101 -31.98 -5.20 -12.75
C HIS A 101 -31.16 -6.13 -13.64
N CYS A 102 -29.84 -6.24 -13.43
CA CYS A 102 -28.96 -7.13 -14.19
C CYS A 102 -29.26 -8.62 -13.97
N ALA A 103 -29.66 -9.00 -12.76
CA ALA A 103 -30.06 -10.36 -12.43
C ALA A 103 -31.48 -10.72 -12.91
N GLY A 104 -32.26 -9.74 -13.39
CA GLY A 104 -33.64 -9.94 -13.82
C GLY A 104 -34.61 -10.27 -12.67
N VAL A 105 -34.31 -9.78 -11.46
CA VAL A 105 -35.10 -10.02 -10.26
C VAL A 105 -35.53 -8.72 -9.58
N GLY A 106 -36.51 -8.80 -8.68
CA GLY A 106 -36.88 -7.69 -7.80
C GLY A 106 -35.97 -7.60 -6.57
N LEU A 107 -36.14 -6.51 -5.80
CA LEU A 107 -35.57 -6.40 -4.46
C LEU A 107 -36.53 -6.99 -3.42
N GLU A 108 -35.97 -7.64 -2.40
CA GLU A 108 -36.68 -8.14 -1.23
C GLU A 108 -36.07 -7.60 0.06
N LEU A 109 -36.91 -7.35 1.06
CA LEU A 109 -36.47 -6.85 2.35
C LEU A 109 -35.89 -7.99 3.19
N HIS A 110 -34.68 -7.82 3.69
CA HIS A 110 -34.05 -8.74 4.62
C HIS A 110 -34.37 -8.33 6.07
N ASP A 111 -35.49 -8.80 6.61
CA ASP A 111 -36.02 -8.39 7.93
C ASP A 111 -34.99 -8.53 9.06
N GLU A 112 -34.22 -9.63 9.08
CA GLU A 112 -33.20 -9.83 10.13
C GLU A 112 -32.08 -8.77 10.07
N TRP A 113 -31.79 -8.23 8.88
CA TRP A 113 -30.78 -7.18 8.74
C TRP A 113 -31.34 -5.84 9.19
N VAL A 114 -32.63 -5.56 8.92
CA VAL A 114 -33.32 -4.39 9.46
C VAL A 114 -33.27 -4.37 10.98
N GLU A 115 -33.53 -5.51 11.64
CA GLU A 115 -33.42 -5.62 13.10
C GLU A 115 -31.99 -5.37 13.59
N ARG A 116 -30.98 -5.83 12.85
CA ARG A 116 -29.58 -5.54 13.17
C ARG A 116 -29.26 -4.05 13.05
N ILE A 117 -29.72 -3.37 12.01
CA ILE A 117 -29.56 -1.92 11.87
C ILE A 117 -30.25 -1.20 13.05
N LYS A 118 -31.48 -1.58 13.41
CA LYS A 118 -32.18 -1.02 14.58
C LYS A 118 -31.37 -1.18 15.86
N GLN A 119 -30.77 -2.35 16.09
CA GLN A 119 -29.90 -2.60 17.25
C GLN A 119 -28.66 -1.71 17.25
N MET A 120 -28.01 -1.51 16.10
CA MET A 120 -26.85 -0.61 15.97
C MET A 120 -27.21 0.84 16.33
N PHE A 121 -28.32 1.36 15.79
CA PHE A 121 -28.81 2.70 16.11
C PHE A 121 -29.20 2.85 17.60
N ALA A 122 -29.82 1.82 18.18
CA ALA A 122 -30.14 1.80 19.60
C ALA A 122 -28.89 1.85 20.49
N GLN A 123 -27.82 1.12 20.13
CA GLN A 123 -26.53 1.18 20.82
C GLN A 123 -25.89 2.58 20.75
N TRP A 124 -26.08 3.29 19.63
CA TRP A 124 -25.64 4.67 19.47
C TRP A 124 -26.56 5.70 20.12
N GLN A 125 -27.64 5.26 20.78
CA GLN A 125 -28.69 6.11 21.36
C GLN A 125 -29.29 7.08 20.34
N ARG A 126 -29.49 6.61 19.11
CA ARG A 126 -30.08 7.38 18.01
C ARG A 126 -31.29 6.65 17.43
N PRO A 127 -32.34 7.37 17.02
CA PRO A 127 -33.40 6.75 16.22
C PRO A 127 -32.84 6.36 14.84
N MET A 128 -33.25 5.20 14.34
CA MET A 128 -32.92 4.75 12.98
C MET A 128 -33.74 5.55 11.96
N PRO A 129 -33.11 6.27 11.01
CA PRO A 129 -33.81 6.87 9.88
C PRO A 129 -34.47 5.81 8.99
N GLU A 130 -35.63 6.12 8.43
CA GLU A 130 -36.36 5.21 7.53
C GLU A 130 -35.56 4.89 6.26
N SER A 131 -34.74 5.83 5.78
CA SER A 131 -33.87 5.63 4.62
C SER A 131 -32.87 4.47 4.81
N ASN A 132 -32.50 4.13 6.04
CA ASN A 132 -31.61 2.99 6.30
C ASN A 132 -32.26 1.63 6.00
N ILE A 133 -33.59 1.55 5.89
CA ILE A 133 -34.28 0.31 5.46
C ILE A 133 -33.82 -0.12 4.07
N LYS A 134 -33.50 0.86 3.20
CA LYS A 134 -32.95 0.60 1.85
C LYS A 134 -31.70 -0.29 1.88
N GLN A 135 -30.88 -0.17 2.93
CA GLN A 135 -29.64 -0.94 3.09
C GLN A 135 -29.88 -2.43 3.42
N ALA A 136 -31.15 -2.82 3.59
CA ALA A 136 -31.61 -4.21 3.74
C ALA A 136 -32.46 -4.69 2.55
N MET A 137 -32.61 -3.88 1.49
CA MET A 137 -33.29 -4.26 0.26
C MET A 137 -32.30 -4.93 -0.67
N LEU A 138 -32.39 -6.26 -0.82
CA LEU A 138 -31.40 -7.06 -1.54
C LEU A 138 -32.03 -7.70 -2.78
N PRO A 139 -31.26 -7.95 -3.87
CA PRO A 139 -31.77 -8.71 -5.00
C PRO A 139 -32.31 -10.07 -4.55
N LYS A 140 -33.50 -10.43 -5.02
CA LYS A 140 -34.14 -11.67 -4.62
C LYS A 140 -33.27 -12.88 -4.92
N GLY A 141 -33.08 -13.73 -3.91
CA GLY A 141 -32.22 -14.93 -4.02
C GLY A 141 -30.71 -14.66 -3.91
N SER A 142 -30.31 -13.42 -3.58
CA SER A 142 -28.92 -13.12 -3.22
C SER A 142 -28.56 -13.72 -1.86
N THR A 143 -27.26 -13.96 -1.65
CA THR A 143 -26.71 -14.35 -0.34
C THR A 143 -26.21 -13.10 0.37
N LEU A 144 -26.70 -12.83 1.58
CA LEU A 144 -26.22 -11.72 2.41
C LEU A 144 -24.75 -11.94 2.82
N LEU A 145 -23.97 -10.86 2.83
CA LEU A 145 -22.62 -10.79 3.39
C LEU A 145 -22.66 -9.88 4.63
N ASP A 146 -22.27 -10.42 5.79
CA ASP A 146 -22.34 -9.68 7.05
C ASP A 146 -21.39 -8.47 7.03
N ASN A 147 -21.84 -7.36 7.62
CA ASN A 147 -21.01 -6.20 7.88
C ASN A 147 -21.12 -5.80 9.36
N PRO A 148 -20.22 -6.29 10.23
CA PRO A 148 -20.25 -5.92 11.65
C PRO A 148 -19.75 -4.49 11.92
N ARG A 149 -19.27 -3.76 10.90
CA ARG A 149 -18.61 -2.45 11.05
C ARG A 149 -19.43 -1.29 10.48
N GLY A 150 -20.54 -1.54 9.80
CA GLY A 150 -21.40 -0.52 9.21
C GLY A 150 -22.84 -1.00 9.06
N THR A 151 -23.72 -0.09 8.67
CA THR A 151 -25.17 -0.38 8.56
C THR A 151 -25.55 -1.05 7.25
N ALA A 152 -24.75 -0.86 6.19
CA ALA A 152 -24.95 -1.53 4.90
C ALA A 152 -24.42 -2.97 4.95
N CYS A 153 -25.28 -3.98 4.76
CA CYS A 153 -24.77 -5.30 4.45
C CYS A 153 -24.18 -5.32 3.04
N GLY A 154 -23.31 -6.29 2.77
CA GLY A 154 -23.07 -6.70 1.40
C GLY A 154 -24.02 -7.80 0.99
N PHE A 155 -23.90 -8.19 -0.26
CA PHE A 155 -24.56 -9.37 -0.78
C PHE A 155 -23.77 -9.95 -1.94
N ARG A 156 -24.14 -11.15 -2.35
CA ARG A 156 -23.57 -11.85 -3.49
C ARG A 156 -24.66 -12.53 -4.30
N CYS A 157 -24.58 -12.43 -5.61
CA CYS A 157 -25.49 -13.11 -6.54
C CYS A 157 -24.76 -13.50 -7.83
N GLU A 158 -25.40 -14.31 -8.65
CA GLU A 158 -24.91 -14.64 -9.99
C GLU A 158 -25.56 -13.71 -11.03
N ILE A 159 -24.73 -13.13 -11.90
CA ILE A 159 -25.17 -12.27 -13.00
C ILE A 159 -24.41 -12.72 -14.24
N ASN A 160 -25.12 -13.03 -15.34
CA ASN A 160 -24.51 -13.47 -16.60
C ASN A 160 -23.49 -14.63 -16.47
N GLY A 161 -23.63 -15.48 -15.44
CA GLY A 161 -22.71 -16.59 -15.16
C GLY A 161 -21.50 -16.22 -14.29
N ALA A 162 -21.30 -14.93 -13.98
CA ALA A 162 -20.27 -14.47 -13.05
C ALA A 162 -20.78 -14.46 -11.61
N LEU A 163 -19.87 -14.73 -10.67
CA LEU A 163 -20.11 -14.55 -9.24
C LEU A 163 -19.84 -13.09 -8.85
N CYS A 164 -20.89 -12.35 -8.52
CA CYS A 164 -20.81 -10.92 -8.21
C CYS A 164 -20.92 -10.68 -6.71
N TYR A 165 -19.94 -9.98 -6.13
CA TYR A 165 -19.94 -9.55 -4.73
C TYR A 165 -20.15 -8.04 -4.66
N PHE A 166 -21.04 -7.60 -3.77
CA PHE A 166 -21.40 -6.19 -3.60
C PHE A 166 -21.06 -5.75 -2.19
N THR A 167 -20.34 -4.64 -2.09
CA THR A 167 -19.75 -4.17 -0.83
C THR A 167 -19.91 -2.66 -0.64
N PRO A 168 -20.01 -2.17 0.60
CA PRO A 168 -20.00 -0.74 0.90
C PRO A 168 -18.67 -0.08 0.50
N GLY A 169 -18.71 1.20 0.10
CA GLY A 169 -17.51 1.96 -0.30
C GLY A 169 -16.56 2.32 0.85
N VAL A 170 -17.01 2.19 2.10
CA VAL A 170 -16.21 2.57 3.28
C VAL A 170 -15.02 1.61 3.45
N PRO A 171 -13.76 2.09 3.43
CA PRO A 171 -12.59 1.22 3.32
C PRO A 171 -12.45 0.16 4.40
N HIS A 172 -12.77 0.46 5.66
CA HIS A 172 -12.59 -0.49 6.77
C HIS A 172 -13.69 -1.56 6.83
N GLU A 173 -14.87 -1.27 6.29
CA GLU A 173 -15.99 -2.21 6.11
C GLU A 173 -15.66 -3.16 4.96
N PHE A 174 -15.36 -2.60 3.78
CA PHE A 174 -14.96 -3.33 2.58
C PHE A 174 -13.82 -4.33 2.86
N LYS A 175 -12.72 -3.85 3.47
CA LYS A 175 -11.56 -4.70 3.79
C LYS A 175 -11.90 -5.83 4.75
N SER A 176 -12.83 -5.61 5.68
CA SER A 176 -13.30 -6.65 6.61
C SER A 176 -14.03 -7.75 5.87
N MET A 177 -14.98 -7.37 5.01
CA MET A 177 -15.79 -8.31 4.23
C MET A 177 -14.94 -9.10 3.24
N VAL A 178 -14.00 -8.44 2.57
CA VAL A 178 -13.08 -9.09 1.64
C VAL A 178 -12.26 -10.18 2.34
N ASN A 179 -11.64 -9.84 3.47
CA ASN A 179 -10.76 -10.75 4.21
C ASN A 179 -11.55 -11.91 4.88
N GLN A 180 -12.71 -11.61 5.46
CA GLN A 180 -13.43 -12.56 6.30
C GLN A 180 -14.42 -13.45 5.53
N GLN A 181 -14.92 -13.00 4.38
CA GLN A 181 -16.01 -13.66 3.67
C GLN A 181 -15.72 -13.87 2.18
N ILE A 182 -15.31 -12.84 1.45
CA ILE A 182 -15.20 -12.90 -0.01
C ILE A 182 -14.01 -13.79 -0.44
N VAL A 183 -12.79 -13.50 0.01
CA VAL A 183 -11.62 -14.31 -0.36
C VAL A 183 -11.73 -15.75 0.14
N PRO A 184 -12.19 -16.03 1.37
CA PRO A 184 -12.49 -17.41 1.79
C PRO A 184 -13.49 -18.15 0.88
N ASP A 185 -14.58 -17.50 0.47
CA ASP A 185 -15.56 -18.08 -0.47
C ASP A 185 -14.96 -18.31 -1.87
N MET A 186 -14.13 -17.39 -2.36
CA MET A 186 -13.39 -17.57 -3.63
C MET A 186 -12.44 -18.77 -3.56
N LEU A 187 -11.65 -18.89 -2.49
CA LEU A 187 -10.72 -20.00 -2.29
C LEU A 187 -11.44 -21.35 -2.21
N ALA A 188 -12.64 -21.39 -1.62
CA ALA A 188 -13.43 -22.61 -1.52
C ALA A 188 -14.04 -23.05 -2.88
N ARG A 189 -14.23 -22.11 -3.82
CA ARG A 189 -14.86 -22.37 -5.13
C ARG A 189 -13.87 -22.64 -6.24
N PHE A 190 -12.75 -21.94 -6.24
CA PHE A 190 -11.76 -22.01 -7.30
C PHE A 190 -10.57 -22.83 -6.84
N ASN A 191 -10.59 -24.13 -7.18
CA ASN A 191 -9.46 -25.03 -7.00
C ASN A 191 -8.33 -24.68 -7.99
N GLY A 192 -7.07 -24.88 -7.62
CA GLY A 192 -5.92 -24.62 -8.50
C GLY A 192 -5.32 -23.21 -8.43
N VAL A 193 -5.83 -22.35 -7.53
CA VAL A 193 -5.18 -21.08 -7.20
C VAL A 193 -3.96 -21.37 -6.34
N GLU A 194 -2.78 -21.44 -6.95
CA GLU A 194 -1.53 -21.54 -6.19
C GLU A 194 -1.37 -20.27 -5.35
N GLN A 195 -1.32 -20.44 -4.02
CA GLN A 195 -0.98 -19.34 -3.13
C GLN A 195 0.44 -18.88 -3.44
N LYS A 196 0.56 -17.71 -4.09
CA LYS A 196 1.85 -17.13 -4.41
C LYS A 196 2.42 -16.49 -3.14
N GLN A 197 3.57 -16.98 -2.71
CA GLN A 197 4.41 -16.29 -1.75
C GLN A 197 5.10 -15.12 -2.44
N ILE A 198 5.36 -14.05 -1.69
CA ILE A 198 5.97 -12.83 -2.20
C ILE A 198 7.19 -12.49 -1.35
N HIS A 199 8.35 -12.49 -1.98
CA HIS A 199 9.57 -11.95 -1.42
C HIS A 199 9.77 -10.52 -1.95
N ARG A 200 9.74 -9.54 -1.03
CA ARG A 200 9.79 -8.10 -1.32
C ARG A 200 11.16 -7.54 -0.97
N ILE A 201 11.86 -7.00 -1.95
CA ILE A 201 13.18 -6.38 -1.78
C ILE A 201 13.03 -4.88 -2.03
N TYR A 202 13.27 -4.07 -1.00
CA TYR A 202 13.22 -2.62 -1.11
C TYR A 202 14.62 -2.09 -1.38
N THR A 203 14.78 -1.41 -2.51
CA THR A 203 16.04 -0.82 -2.94
C THR A 203 15.96 0.70 -2.92
N PHE A 204 17.11 1.34 -2.71
CA PHE A 204 17.27 2.79 -2.81
C PHE A 204 18.53 3.14 -3.59
N GLY A 205 18.38 4.04 -4.56
CA GLY A 205 19.50 4.63 -5.28
C GLY A 205 19.67 4.15 -6.72
N LEU A 206 18.99 3.08 -7.14
CA LEU A 206 18.90 2.64 -8.53
C LEU A 206 17.57 3.02 -9.16
N SER A 207 17.55 3.15 -10.49
CA SER A 207 16.32 3.15 -11.29
C SER A 207 15.82 1.73 -11.51
N GLU A 208 14.58 1.58 -11.97
CA GLU A 208 14.02 0.27 -12.32
C GLU A 208 14.87 -0.43 -13.40
N SER A 209 15.27 0.30 -14.43
CA SER A 209 16.20 -0.19 -15.45
C SER A 209 17.56 -0.59 -14.88
N GLY A 210 18.09 0.17 -13.91
CA GLY A 210 19.34 -0.16 -13.24
C GLY A 210 19.26 -1.46 -12.44
N ILE A 211 18.13 -1.70 -11.76
CA ILE A 211 17.86 -2.94 -11.03
C ILE A 211 17.71 -4.10 -12.03
N ALA A 212 16.87 -3.93 -13.05
CA ALA A 212 16.63 -4.95 -14.06
C ALA A 212 17.96 -5.41 -14.69
N ASN A 213 18.80 -4.48 -15.14
CA ASN A 213 20.10 -4.80 -15.73
C ASN A 213 21.04 -5.58 -14.79
N GLN A 214 20.95 -5.37 -13.47
CA GLN A 214 21.79 -6.09 -12.50
C GLN A 214 21.35 -7.55 -12.31
N ILE A 215 20.07 -7.86 -12.53
CA ILE A 215 19.51 -9.18 -12.23
C ILE A 215 19.00 -9.93 -13.49
N GLU A 216 19.04 -9.29 -14.66
CA GLU A 216 18.54 -9.83 -15.93
C GLU A 216 19.24 -11.13 -16.35
N LEU A 217 20.54 -11.26 -16.03
CA LEU A 217 21.34 -12.43 -16.38
C LEU A 217 21.13 -13.62 -15.42
N LEU A 218 20.33 -13.46 -14.36
CA LEU A 218 20.04 -14.55 -13.44
C LEU A 218 19.08 -15.55 -14.06
N ASP A 219 19.45 -16.83 -14.00
CA ASP A 219 18.57 -17.92 -14.42
C ASP A 219 17.35 -17.99 -13.49
N ARG A 220 16.20 -17.55 -14.00
CA ARG A 220 14.94 -17.42 -13.27
C ARG A 220 14.14 -18.73 -13.35
N PRO A 221 13.84 -19.38 -12.21
CA PRO A 221 13.01 -20.58 -12.21
C PRO A 221 11.63 -20.34 -12.84
N ALA A 222 11.06 -21.33 -13.53
CA ALA A 222 9.79 -21.19 -14.26
C ALA A 222 8.60 -20.78 -13.36
N LYS A 223 8.63 -21.20 -12.10
CA LYS A 223 7.64 -20.86 -11.06
C LYS A 223 7.84 -19.49 -10.42
N VAL A 224 8.83 -18.72 -10.87
CA VAL A 224 9.13 -17.38 -10.37
C VAL A 224 8.65 -16.31 -11.35
N THR A 225 7.80 -15.41 -10.87
CA THR A 225 7.46 -14.17 -11.59
C THR A 225 8.04 -12.97 -10.85
N MET A 226 8.42 -11.92 -11.57
CA MET A 226 8.95 -10.70 -10.97
C MET A 226 8.14 -9.48 -11.38
N GLY A 227 8.05 -8.51 -10.47
CA GLY A 227 7.48 -7.20 -10.75
C GLY A 227 8.23 -6.11 -10.01
N TYR A 228 8.16 -4.90 -10.55
CA TYR A 228 8.76 -3.71 -9.95
C TYR A 228 7.67 -2.71 -9.57
N ARG A 229 7.86 -2.01 -8.46
CA ARG A 229 7.02 -0.88 -8.09
C ARG A 229 7.89 0.29 -7.67
N SER A 230 7.82 1.36 -8.44
CA SER A 230 8.46 2.62 -8.10
C SER A 230 7.57 3.43 -7.15
N ALA A 231 8.12 3.81 -6.00
CA ALA A 231 7.47 4.70 -5.04
C ALA A 231 8.53 5.56 -4.38
N LEU A 232 8.56 6.86 -4.70
CA LEU A 232 9.61 7.77 -4.23
C LEU A 232 9.85 7.59 -2.70
N PRO A 233 11.09 7.30 -2.26
CA PRO A 233 12.33 7.23 -3.04
C PRO A 233 12.81 5.79 -3.34
N PHE A 234 12.01 4.78 -2.99
CA PHE A 234 12.36 3.37 -3.10
C PHE A 234 11.82 2.73 -4.38
N ILE A 235 12.46 1.63 -4.77
CA ILE A 235 11.89 0.69 -5.73
C ILE A 235 11.76 -0.65 -5.03
N GLU A 236 10.53 -1.16 -5.04
CA GLU A 236 10.19 -2.48 -4.52
C GLU A 236 10.31 -3.49 -5.68
N VAL A 237 11.19 -4.47 -5.52
CA VAL A 237 11.26 -5.66 -6.37
C VAL A 237 10.44 -6.74 -5.67
N LYS A 238 9.44 -7.28 -6.37
CA LYS A 238 8.59 -8.36 -5.89
C LYS A 238 8.93 -9.63 -6.65
N VAL A 239 9.31 -10.67 -5.92
CA VAL A 239 9.54 -12.02 -6.46
C VAL A 239 8.41 -12.91 -5.97
N PHE A 240 7.60 -13.37 -6.91
CA PHE A 240 6.45 -14.25 -6.67
C PHE A 240 6.83 -15.69 -6.95
N TYR A 241 6.50 -16.61 -6.05
CA TYR A 241 6.73 -18.05 -6.24
C TYR A 241 5.70 -18.85 -5.46
N SER A 242 5.37 -20.04 -5.96
CA SER A 242 4.37 -20.93 -5.32
C SER A 242 4.95 -21.72 -4.14
N GLU A 243 6.21 -22.13 -4.25
CA GLU A 243 6.92 -22.90 -3.22
C GLU A 243 8.39 -22.48 -3.13
N LEU A 244 8.89 -22.38 -1.89
CA LEU A 244 10.28 -22.12 -1.57
C LEU A 244 11.08 -23.43 -1.61
N ASP A 245 11.59 -23.78 -2.79
CA ASP A 245 12.52 -24.90 -2.96
C ASP A 245 13.97 -24.40 -3.12
N PRO A 246 14.98 -25.29 -3.17
CA PRO A 246 16.38 -24.88 -3.29
C PRO A 246 16.68 -24.00 -4.51
N GLN A 247 15.95 -24.16 -5.63
CA GLN A 247 16.16 -23.32 -6.82
C GLN A 247 15.66 -21.90 -6.60
N VAL A 248 14.49 -21.73 -5.98
CA VAL A 248 13.94 -20.43 -5.62
C VAL A 248 14.79 -19.76 -4.54
N GLU A 249 15.20 -20.48 -3.50
CA GLU A 249 16.11 -19.95 -2.47
C GLU A 249 17.41 -19.42 -3.08
N GLN A 250 18.04 -20.22 -3.95
CA GLN A 250 19.26 -19.80 -4.63
C GLN A 250 19.03 -18.59 -5.55
N PHE A 251 17.88 -18.52 -6.23
CA PHE A 251 17.53 -17.34 -7.03
C PHE A 251 17.36 -16.10 -6.16
N LEU A 252 16.62 -16.18 -5.06
CA LEU A 252 16.42 -15.07 -4.12
C LEU A 252 17.76 -14.58 -3.55
N HIS A 253 18.63 -15.50 -3.11
CA HIS A 253 19.95 -15.13 -2.61
C HIS A 253 20.82 -14.43 -3.66
N ARG A 254 20.76 -14.84 -4.94
CA ARG A 254 21.49 -14.16 -6.02
C ARG A 254 20.94 -12.75 -6.27
N VAL A 255 19.62 -12.59 -6.33
CA VAL A 255 18.99 -11.27 -6.45
C VAL A 255 19.38 -10.36 -5.29
N GLU A 256 19.33 -10.87 -4.05
CA GLU A 256 19.75 -10.12 -2.87
C GLU A 256 21.23 -9.73 -2.92
N HIS A 257 22.09 -10.65 -3.38
CA HIS A 257 23.53 -10.40 -3.51
C HIS A 257 23.83 -9.32 -4.55
N ASP A 258 23.25 -9.41 -5.75
CA ASP A 258 23.51 -8.48 -6.84
C ASP A 258 23.02 -7.07 -6.50
N LEU A 259 21.92 -6.97 -5.75
CA LEU A 259 21.32 -5.70 -5.32
C LEU A 259 21.83 -5.20 -3.95
N GLN A 260 22.70 -5.93 -3.25
CA GLN A 260 23.02 -5.74 -1.83
C GLN A 260 23.43 -4.30 -1.45
N ALA A 261 24.11 -3.60 -2.35
CA ALA A 261 24.57 -2.23 -2.14
C ALA A 261 23.41 -1.24 -2.03
N ASN A 262 22.26 -1.55 -2.64
CA ASN A 262 21.08 -0.71 -2.71
C ASN A 262 19.93 -1.21 -1.85
N ILE A 263 19.99 -2.45 -1.34
CA ILE A 263 18.96 -2.99 -0.44
C ILE A 263 18.93 -2.20 0.87
N VAL A 264 17.77 -1.64 1.16
CA VAL A 264 17.47 -1.00 2.44
C VAL A 264 16.74 -1.94 3.38
N SER A 265 15.86 -2.80 2.85
CA SER A 265 15.08 -3.75 3.63
C SER A 265 14.54 -4.89 2.77
N ILE A 266 14.21 -6.01 3.41
CA ILE A 266 13.63 -7.21 2.78
C ILE A 266 12.41 -7.62 3.62
N ASN A 267 11.26 -7.82 2.98
CA ASN A 267 10.00 -8.26 3.57
C ASN A 267 9.44 -7.40 4.73
N MET A 268 10.04 -6.23 4.98
CA MET A 268 9.60 -5.29 6.01
C MET A 268 9.92 -3.86 5.62
N ASP A 269 9.23 -2.90 6.22
CA ASP A 269 9.47 -1.48 6.02
C ASP A 269 10.87 -1.07 6.57
N ILE A 270 11.57 -0.17 5.87
CA ILE A 270 12.88 0.35 6.32
C ILE A 270 12.80 1.01 7.70
N ARG A 271 11.69 1.68 8.02
CA ARG A 271 11.46 2.34 9.31
C ARG A 271 11.41 1.29 10.41
N ASP A 272 10.61 0.25 10.22
CA ASP A 272 10.49 -0.84 11.18
C ASP A 272 11.83 -1.56 11.38
N LYS A 273 12.54 -1.85 10.29
CA LYS A 273 13.88 -2.43 10.35
C LYS A 273 14.85 -1.57 11.17
N THR A 274 14.88 -0.26 10.91
CA THR A 274 15.83 0.66 11.56
C THR A 274 15.49 0.86 13.04
N LEU A 275 14.21 0.98 13.37
CA LEU A 275 13.75 1.08 14.77
C LEU A 275 14.01 -0.23 15.54
N ALA A 276 13.81 -1.39 14.91
CA ALA A 276 14.17 -2.67 15.52
C ALA A 276 15.67 -2.75 15.85
N LEU A 277 16.54 -2.23 14.96
CA LEU A 277 17.99 -2.15 15.21
C LEU A 277 18.34 -1.23 16.38
N LEU A 278 17.69 -0.05 16.47
CA LEU A 278 17.86 0.86 17.61
C LEU A 278 17.43 0.19 18.92
N LYS A 279 16.26 -0.47 18.91
CA LYS A 279 15.76 -1.22 20.07
C LYS A 279 16.71 -2.33 20.51
N GLN A 280 17.21 -3.13 19.56
CA GLN A 280 18.15 -4.22 19.85
C GLN A 280 19.43 -3.70 20.52
N ARG A 281 19.89 -2.51 20.12
CA ARG A 281 21.06 -1.84 20.70
C ARG A 281 20.74 -0.99 21.94
N GLN A 282 19.48 -0.97 22.38
CA GLN A 282 18.97 -0.15 23.48
C GLN A 282 19.31 1.35 23.31
N CYS A 283 19.18 1.85 22.08
CA CYS A 283 19.46 3.24 21.74
C CYS A 283 18.19 4.03 21.45
N HIS A 284 18.24 5.34 21.71
CA HIS A 284 17.24 6.31 21.28
C HIS A 284 17.72 7.17 20.11
N LEU A 285 16.79 7.85 19.45
CA LEU A 285 17.05 8.74 18.31
C LEU A 285 16.59 10.16 18.64
N ASN A 286 17.47 11.14 18.48
CA ASN A 286 17.17 12.55 18.60
C ASN A 286 17.33 13.23 17.24
N ILE A 287 16.29 13.91 16.78
CA ILE A 287 16.24 14.54 15.46
C ILE A 287 16.23 16.06 15.63
N PHE A 288 17.16 16.74 15.00
CA PHE A 288 17.11 18.19 14.80
C PHE A 288 16.81 18.45 13.33
N ASP A 289 15.59 18.89 13.05
CA ASP A 289 15.06 18.96 11.69
C ASP A 289 14.76 20.40 11.29
N HIS A 290 15.55 20.90 10.35
CA HIS A 290 15.31 22.17 9.67
C HIS A 290 14.73 21.98 8.27
N SER A 291 15.05 20.87 7.61
CA SER A 291 14.79 20.68 6.17
C SER A 291 13.50 19.93 5.86
N THR A 292 13.16 18.89 6.64
CA THR A 292 11.98 18.05 6.37
C THR A 292 10.70 18.57 7.03
N HIS A 293 10.81 19.58 7.89
CA HIS A 293 9.69 20.25 8.57
C HIS A 293 8.83 19.30 9.42
N GLY A 294 9.48 18.37 10.14
CA GLY A 294 8.84 17.36 10.98
C GLY A 294 8.32 16.15 10.22
N TYR A 295 8.46 16.12 8.90
CA TYR A 295 8.04 14.99 8.08
C TYR A 295 8.75 13.70 8.50
N LEU A 296 10.08 13.74 8.74
CA LEU A 296 10.84 12.55 9.15
C LEU A 296 10.29 11.94 10.45
N HIS A 297 10.01 12.77 11.46
CA HIS A 297 9.46 12.31 12.72
C HIS A 297 8.09 11.66 12.52
N GLN A 298 7.18 12.31 11.78
CA GLN A 298 5.86 11.75 11.48
C GLN A 298 5.96 10.46 10.64
N TRP A 299 6.93 10.39 9.74
CA TRP A 299 7.16 9.22 8.89
C TRP A 299 7.59 8.02 9.72
N LEU A 300 8.51 8.21 10.68
CA LEU A 300 8.92 7.19 11.65
C LEU A 300 7.78 6.78 12.59
N ALA A 301 6.99 7.74 13.08
CA ALA A 301 5.88 7.47 14.00
C ALA A 301 4.79 6.55 13.42
N LYS A 302 4.72 6.45 12.08
CA LYS A 302 3.80 5.55 11.35
C LYS A 302 4.33 4.13 11.18
N ALA A 303 5.53 3.82 11.65
CA ALA A 303 6.08 2.46 11.64
C ALA A 303 5.37 1.59 12.70
N ALA A 304 5.19 0.29 12.43
CA ALA A 304 4.53 -0.63 13.36
C ALA A 304 5.28 -0.73 14.71
N THR A 305 6.59 -0.54 14.69
CA THR A 305 7.49 -0.62 15.84
C THR A 305 7.80 0.73 16.49
N ALA A 306 7.17 1.83 16.04
CA ALA A 306 7.48 3.19 16.49
C ALA A 306 7.40 3.38 18.01
N GLN A 307 6.43 2.75 18.67
CA GLN A 307 6.24 2.86 20.13
C GLN A 307 7.31 2.13 20.96
N GLN A 308 8.21 1.39 20.32
CA GLN A 308 9.21 0.57 21.00
C GLN A 308 10.56 1.28 21.15
N VAL A 309 10.71 2.47 20.58
CA VAL A 309 11.95 3.26 20.60
C VAL A 309 11.62 4.71 20.91
N VAL A 310 12.41 5.35 21.77
CA VAL A 310 12.28 6.78 22.04
C VAL A 310 12.83 7.56 20.84
N VAL A 311 11.96 8.32 20.19
CA VAL A 311 12.32 9.24 19.10
C VAL A 311 11.89 10.65 19.49
N ASN A 312 12.86 11.51 19.78
CA ASN A 312 12.62 12.93 20.05
C ASN A 312 12.91 13.75 18.79
N SER A 313 12.15 14.81 18.54
CA SER A 313 12.43 15.72 17.43
C SER A 313 12.23 17.18 17.81
N VAL A 314 13.16 18.02 17.39
CA VAL A 314 13.02 19.48 17.38
C VAL A 314 12.90 19.93 15.93
N ASN A 315 11.79 20.57 15.60
CA ASN A 315 11.56 21.14 14.28
C ASN A 315 11.87 22.63 14.32
N VAL A 316 12.85 23.08 13.53
CA VAL A 316 13.24 24.49 13.46
C VAL A 316 12.70 25.08 12.17
N ALA A 317 11.76 26.01 12.30
CA ALA A 317 11.17 26.69 11.16
C ALA A 317 12.11 27.74 10.57
N HIS A 318 12.04 27.90 9.24
CA HIS A 318 12.55 29.07 8.54
C HIS A 318 11.84 30.34 9.03
N ARG A 319 12.59 31.42 9.27
CA ARG A 319 12.00 32.76 9.21
C ARG A 319 11.88 33.10 7.72
N ALA A 320 10.66 33.33 7.24
CA ALA A 320 10.32 33.50 5.81
C ALA A 320 11.10 34.61 5.07
N SER A 321 11.88 35.45 5.78
CA SER A 321 12.63 36.58 5.23
C SER A 321 14.13 36.33 5.02
N GLU A 322 14.68 35.18 5.43
CA GLU A 322 16.14 34.95 5.38
C GLU A 322 16.45 33.66 4.61
N ALA A 323 17.02 33.80 3.42
CA ALA A 323 17.63 32.67 2.72
C ALA A 323 18.76 32.09 3.59
N PRO A 324 19.00 30.76 3.57
CA PRO A 324 20.10 30.17 4.30
C PRO A 324 21.42 30.85 3.91
N ASN A 325 22.17 31.33 4.90
CA ASN A 325 23.48 31.95 4.75
C ASN A 325 24.43 31.37 5.81
N GLN A 326 25.72 31.73 5.75
CA GLN A 326 26.70 31.14 6.66
C GLN A 326 26.41 31.46 8.13
N ASP A 327 25.89 32.66 8.43
CA ASP A 327 25.57 33.08 9.80
C ASP A 327 24.37 32.30 10.37
N SER A 328 23.34 32.06 9.57
CA SER A 328 22.18 31.27 9.98
C SER A 328 22.54 29.79 10.19
N GLN A 329 23.48 29.25 9.40
CA GLN A 329 24.02 27.90 9.64
C GLN A 329 24.78 27.81 10.96
N GLN A 330 25.68 28.74 11.25
CA GLN A 330 26.39 28.77 12.53
C GLN A 330 25.42 28.91 13.72
N MET A 331 24.36 29.71 13.57
CA MET A 331 23.33 29.84 14.59
C MET A 331 22.57 28.51 14.81
N LEU A 332 22.24 27.78 13.74
CA LEU A 332 21.57 26.48 13.83
C LEU A 332 22.46 25.43 14.51
N GLU A 333 23.75 25.38 14.16
CA GLU A 333 24.72 24.50 14.82
C GLU A 333 24.90 24.86 16.30
N GLN A 334 24.95 26.16 16.63
CA GLN A 334 24.97 26.61 18.02
C GLN A 334 23.69 26.20 18.78
N ARG A 335 22.51 26.37 18.18
CA ARG A 335 21.25 25.89 18.77
C ARG A 335 21.28 24.38 19.00
N TYR A 336 21.74 23.61 18.02
CA TYR A 336 21.91 22.16 18.17
C TYR A 336 22.84 21.83 19.35
N SER A 337 23.97 22.53 19.48
CA SER A 337 24.91 22.33 20.60
C SER A 337 24.32 22.69 21.97
N GLN A 338 23.34 23.59 22.01
CA GLN A 338 22.59 23.94 23.22
C GLN A 338 21.51 22.91 23.56
N TYR A 339 21.01 22.16 22.58
CA TYR A 339 20.16 21.01 22.85
C TYR A 339 21.01 19.92 23.48
N SER A 340 20.91 19.81 24.81
CA SER A 340 21.46 18.72 25.60
C SER A 340 20.70 17.44 25.30
N PHE A 341 20.98 16.84 24.15
CA PHE A 341 20.60 15.47 23.90
C PHE A 341 21.53 14.58 24.72
N GLU A 342 20.97 13.68 25.54
CA GLU A 342 21.77 12.64 26.18
C GLU A 342 22.50 11.86 25.08
N ARG A 343 23.81 12.12 24.96
CA ARG A 343 24.70 11.41 24.01
C ARG A 343 24.94 9.98 24.46
N VAL A 344 24.75 9.68 25.74
CA VAL A 344 24.86 8.31 26.27
C VAL A 344 23.65 7.49 25.86
N GLY A 345 23.87 6.46 25.03
CA GLY A 345 22.80 5.64 24.46
C GLY A 345 22.01 6.29 23.32
N GLY A 346 22.37 7.51 22.89
CA GLY A 346 21.63 8.27 21.89
C GLY A 346 22.34 8.40 20.54
N HIS A 347 21.57 8.35 19.46
CA HIS A 347 22.01 8.81 18.13
C HIS A 347 21.37 10.17 17.84
N GLY A 348 22.18 11.15 17.44
CA GLY A 348 21.73 12.46 16.99
C GLY A 348 21.67 12.53 15.48
N LEU A 349 20.55 12.99 14.92
CA LEU A 349 20.38 13.19 13.49
C LEU A 349 20.06 14.66 13.22
N LEU A 350 21.01 15.36 12.61
CA LEU A 350 20.92 16.79 12.29
C LEU A 350 20.71 16.94 10.78
N ILE A 351 19.63 17.63 10.39
CA ILE A 351 19.23 17.81 9.00
C ILE A 351 19.06 19.30 8.71
N LEU A 352 20.01 19.87 7.96
CA LEU A 352 20.13 21.31 7.72
C LEU A 352 20.03 21.64 6.23
N ASP A 353 19.30 22.70 5.91
CA ASP A 353 19.34 23.27 4.55
C ASP A 353 20.67 23.99 4.33
N MET A 354 21.19 23.89 3.12
CA MET A 354 22.40 24.58 2.70
C MET A 354 22.06 25.82 1.86
N PRO A 355 22.87 26.90 1.93
CA PRO A 355 22.78 28.06 1.04
C PRO A 355 22.81 27.71 -0.45
N SER A 356 23.46 26.58 -0.81
CA SER A 356 23.49 26.06 -2.18
C SER A 356 22.14 25.52 -2.67
N GLY A 357 21.13 25.41 -1.81
CA GLY A 357 19.85 24.74 -2.10
C GLY A 357 19.87 23.22 -1.83
N GLY A 358 21.03 22.68 -1.44
CA GLY A 358 21.22 21.32 -0.97
C GLY A 358 20.83 21.10 0.49
N VAL A 359 21.17 19.92 1.02
CA VAL A 359 20.91 19.53 2.41
C VAL A 359 22.13 18.84 2.99
N GLN A 360 22.47 19.19 4.23
CA GLN A 360 23.45 18.44 5.02
C GLN A 360 22.72 17.53 6.01
N ILE A 361 23.16 16.27 6.07
CA ILE A 361 22.68 15.25 6.98
C ILE A 361 23.87 14.80 7.82
N THR A 362 23.78 14.99 9.13
CA THR A 362 24.80 14.60 10.08
C THR A 362 24.22 13.60 11.08
N LEU A 363 24.90 12.48 11.25
CA LEU A 363 24.63 11.45 12.27
C LEU A 363 25.75 11.50 13.31
N GLU A 364 25.38 11.66 14.57
CA GLU A 364 26.29 11.67 15.70
C GLU A 364 25.96 10.52 16.66
N ASP A 365 27.00 9.84 17.14
CA ASP A 365 26.94 8.89 18.25
C ASP A 365 28.04 9.24 19.28
N GLN A 366 28.23 8.43 20.31
CA GLN A 366 29.25 8.68 21.35
C GLN A 366 30.70 8.73 20.84
N CYS A 367 30.98 8.07 19.72
CA CYS A 367 32.30 7.81 19.17
C CYS A 367 32.53 8.50 17.82
N ASN A 368 31.48 8.80 17.05
CA ASN A 368 31.60 9.25 15.67
C ASN A 368 30.63 10.39 15.34
N ILE A 369 31.10 11.27 14.45
CA ILE A 369 30.28 12.22 13.70
C ILE A 369 30.44 11.88 12.22
N LEU A 370 29.34 11.49 11.57
CA LEU A 370 29.27 11.23 10.15
C LEU A 370 28.45 12.34 9.50
N SER A 371 28.98 13.01 8.49
CA SER A 371 28.27 14.09 7.81
C SER A 371 28.32 13.92 6.30
N GLN A 372 27.20 14.20 5.62
CA GLN A 372 27.12 14.26 4.16
C GLN A 372 26.32 15.48 3.70
N THR A 373 26.80 16.14 2.65
CA THR A 373 26.07 17.20 1.96
C THR A 373 25.66 16.71 0.59
N ILE A 374 24.38 16.91 0.26
CA ILE A 374 23.76 16.46 -0.98
C ILE A 374 23.07 17.61 -1.71
N ASP A 375 23.14 17.57 -3.03
CA ASP A 375 22.35 18.42 -3.93
C ASP A 375 21.35 17.56 -4.70
N PHE A 376 20.17 18.10 -4.97
CA PHE A 376 19.15 17.40 -5.74
C PHE A 376 19.45 17.52 -7.24
N LYS A 377 19.36 16.40 -7.98
CA LYS A 377 19.60 16.40 -9.43
C LYS A 377 18.47 17.00 -10.26
N ARG A 378 17.31 17.21 -9.63
CA ARG A 378 16.12 17.82 -10.24
C ARG A 378 15.40 18.67 -9.20
N ASP A 379 14.60 19.61 -9.69
CA ASP A 379 13.73 20.36 -8.83
C ASP A 379 12.57 19.48 -8.35
N TYR A 380 12.38 19.44 -7.03
CA TYR A 380 11.39 18.60 -6.37
C TYR A 380 10.46 19.51 -5.58
N SER A 381 9.17 19.16 -5.56
CA SER A 381 8.26 19.75 -4.59
C SER A 381 8.79 19.55 -3.17
N GLN A 382 8.48 20.48 -2.26
CA GLN A 382 8.94 20.40 -0.86
C GLN A 382 8.60 19.04 -0.23
N LYS A 383 7.40 18.50 -0.50
CA LYS A 383 6.98 17.18 -0.05
C LYS A 383 7.91 16.07 -0.56
N ALA A 384 8.26 16.08 -1.85
CA ALA A 384 9.17 15.10 -2.43
C ALA A 384 10.60 15.24 -1.87
N ARG A 385 11.07 16.47 -1.61
CA ARG A 385 12.35 16.71 -0.92
C ARG A 385 12.35 16.07 0.46
N SER A 386 11.34 16.35 1.29
CA SER A 386 11.22 15.77 2.65
C SER A 386 11.25 14.24 2.63
N VAL A 387 10.57 13.62 1.67
CA VAL A 387 10.57 12.15 1.47
C VAL A 387 11.98 11.63 1.19
N VAL A 388 12.70 12.23 0.22
CA VAL A 388 14.05 11.79 -0.18
C VAL A 388 15.05 12.00 0.97
N ILE A 389 15.03 13.17 1.61
CA ILE A 389 15.93 13.49 2.74
C ILE A 389 15.73 12.50 3.88
N SER A 390 14.46 12.24 4.24
CA SER A 390 14.11 11.31 5.32
C SER A 390 14.61 9.90 5.04
N ALA A 391 14.47 9.42 3.80
CA ALA A 391 14.97 8.11 3.41
C ALA A 391 16.50 8.03 3.45
N ILE A 392 17.22 9.07 3.01
CA ILE A 392 18.68 9.11 3.09
C ILE A 392 19.14 9.10 4.54
N ALA A 393 18.49 9.90 5.39
CA ALA A 393 18.85 10.02 6.79
C ALA A 393 18.62 8.70 7.54
N ILE A 394 17.50 8.01 7.28
CA ILE A 394 17.23 6.68 7.85
C ILE A 394 18.14 5.59 7.27
N ASP A 395 18.43 5.60 5.98
CA ASP A 395 19.37 4.64 5.40
C ASP A 395 20.80 4.83 5.94
N MET A 396 21.24 6.07 6.14
CA MET A 396 22.52 6.40 6.78
C MET A 396 22.58 5.85 8.22
N LEU A 397 21.53 6.06 9.01
CA LEU A 397 21.42 5.51 10.38
C LEU A 397 21.42 3.98 10.37
N ARG A 398 20.59 3.35 9.53
CA ARG A 398 20.53 1.89 9.37
C ARG A 398 21.90 1.31 9.03
N ARG A 399 22.59 1.87 8.03
CA ARG A 399 23.92 1.42 7.61
C ARG A 399 24.94 1.54 8.74
N HIS A 400 24.87 2.63 9.52
CA HIS A 400 25.69 2.80 10.71
C HIS A 400 25.42 1.68 11.73
N LEU A 401 24.14 1.42 12.07
CA LEU A 401 23.73 0.37 13.01
C LEU A 401 24.05 -1.06 12.50
N GLU A 402 24.08 -1.28 11.19
CA GLU A 402 24.49 -2.56 10.58
C GLU A 402 26.00 -2.65 10.31
N SER A 403 26.79 -1.62 10.66
CA SER A 403 28.24 -1.56 10.36
C SER A 403 28.59 -1.70 8.88
N LYS A 404 27.71 -1.23 7.98
CA LYS A 404 27.93 -1.18 6.53
C LYS A 404 28.63 0.11 6.10
N GLU A 405 28.95 0.21 4.82
CA GLU A 405 29.35 1.48 4.21
C GLU A 405 28.25 2.54 4.47
N ARG A 406 28.63 3.62 5.17
CA ARG A 406 27.69 4.59 5.76
C ARG A 406 27.15 5.61 4.75
N PHE A 407 27.80 5.73 3.61
CA PHE A 407 27.51 6.72 2.58
C PHE A 407 27.17 6.03 1.27
N ALA A 408 25.88 5.72 1.07
CA ALA A 408 25.44 5.11 -0.18
C ALA A 408 25.39 6.11 -1.33
N ASN A 409 25.34 5.59 -2.56
CA ASN A 409 25.03 6.38 -3.74
C ASN A 409 23.51 6.35 -4.00
N TYR A 410 22.93 7.53 -4.19
CA TYR A 410 21.49 7.68 -4.41
C TYR A 410 21.24 8.33 -5.77
N GLY A 411 20.52 7.66 -6.67
CA GLY A 411 20.26 8.16 -8.03
C GLY A 411 19.63 9.57 -8.08
N ASN A 412 18.84 9.94 -7.08
CA ASN A 412 18.08 11.19 -7.01
C ASN A 412 18.88 12.43 -6.59
N VAL A 413 20.08 12.24 -6.03
CA VAL A 413 20.90 13.31 -5.46
C VAL A 413 22.38 13.13 -5.83
N THR A 414 23.17 14.19 -5.72
CA THR A 414 24.62 14.15 -5.86
C THR A 414 25.23 14.47 -4.51
N ARG A 415 26.11 13.61 -4.01
CA ARG A 415 26.89 13.88 -2.80
C ARG A 415 28.00 14.87 -3.15
N VAL A 416 27.97 16.04 -2.52
CA VAL A 416 28.94 17.13 -2.74
C VAL A 416 30.12 17.01 -1.78
N ALA A 417 29.84 16.60 -0.54
CA ALA A 417 30.86 16.42 0.49
C ALA A 417 30.44 15.30 1.45
N SER A 418 31.42 14.66 2.08
CA SER A 418 31.18 13.77 3.21
C SER A 418 32.40 13.65 4.11
N SER A 419 32.19 13.41 5.40
CA SER A 419 33.26 13.22 6.37
C SER A 419 32.85 12.24 7.48
N ILE A 420 33.85 11.57 8.05
CA ILE A 420 33.71 10.76 9.27
C ILE A 420 34.77 11.26 10.24
N LYS A 421 34.35 11.76 11.40
CA LYS A 421 35.23 12.21 12.48
C LYS A 421 35.01 11.32 13.69
N LYS A 422 36.09 10.90 14.33
CA LYS A 422 36.04 10.19 15.62
C LYS A 422 36.11 11.23 16.74
N LEU A 423 35.24 11.09 17.74
CA LEU A 423 35.17 11.96 18.92
C LEU A 423 36.23 11.60 19.96
#